data_AF-A0A6N8NRF9-F1
#
_entry.id   AF-A0A6N8NRF9-F1
#
_cell.length_a   1.000
_cell.length_b   1.000
_cell.length_c   1.000
_cell.angle_alpha   90.00
_cell.angle_beta   90.00
_cell.angle_gamma   90.00
#
_symmetry.space_group_name_H-M   'P 1'
#
loop_
_entity.id
_entity.type
_entity.pdbx_description
1 polymer ?
#
loop_
_entity_poly.entity_id
_entity_poly.type
_entity_poly.pdbx_seq_one_letter_code
_entity_poly.pdbx_strand_id
1 'polypeptide(L)'
;TPARKVHFYHCDHRGLPLALISEDGNTAWRGEYDEWGNQLNEENPHHLHQPYRLPGQQHDEESGLYYNRHRHYDPLQGRYITPDPIGLRGGWNMYQYPLNPIQVIDPMGLDAI
;
A
#
# COMPACT_ATOMS: atom_id res chain seq x y z
N THR A 1 3.23 25.55 20.37
CA THR A 1 3.53 24.66 19.22
C THR A 1 3.20 23.24 19.64
N PRO A 2 2.41 22.46 18.88
CA PRO A 2 2.16 21.07 19.25
C PRO A 2 3.49 20.29 19.26
N ALA A 3 3.65 19.39 20.24
CA ALA A 3 4.80 18.51 20.31
C ALA A 3 4.78 17.55 19.11
N ARG A 4 5.91 17.47 18.38
CA ARG A 4 6.07 16.51 17.29
C ARG A 4 6.34 15.13 17.89
N LYS A 5 5.71 14.10 17.34
CA LYS A 5 5.99 12.69 17.66
C LYS A 5 6.61 12.03 16.46
N VAL A 6 7.67 11.25 16.67
CA VAL A 6 8.33 10.48 15.62
C VAL A 6 7.91 9.02 15.74
N HIS A 7 7.65 8.40 14.59
CA HIS A 7 7.45 6.95 14.47
C HIS A 7 8.31 6.43 13.32
N PHE A 8 8.83 5.22 13.48
CA PHE A 8 9.65 4.55 12.49
C PHE A 8 8.85 3.45 11.81
N TYR A 9 8.88 3.43 10.47
CA TYR A 9 8.29 2.36 9.69
C TYR A 9 9.12 1.09 9.79
N HIS A 10 8.48 0.00 10.19
CA HIS A 10 9.00 -1.35 10.02
C HIS A 10 8.23 -1.99 8.87
N CYS A 11 8.93 -2.34 7.79
CA CYS A 11 8.35 -2.89 6.58
C CYS A 11 8.79 -4.33 6.33
N ASP A 12 8.02 -5.07 5.53
CA ASP A 12 8.46 -6.34 4.96
C ASP A 12 9.47 -6.15 3.80
N HIS A 13 9.89 -7.24 3.16
CA HIS A 13 10.86 -7.22 2.06
C HIS A 13 10.33 -6.54 0.79
N ARG A 14 9.01 -6.36 0.66
CA ARG A 14 8.36 -5.62 -0.45
C ARG A 14 8.27 -4.12 -0.15
N GLY A 15 8.55 -3.71 1.08
CA GLY A 15 8.39 -2.35 1.55
C GLY A 15 6.99 -2.04 2.11
N LEU A 16 6.13 -3.06 2.31
CA LEU A 16 4.82 -2.89 2.94
C LEU A 16 4.97 -2.57 4.44
N PRO A 17 4.40 -1.46 4.94
CA PRO A 17 4.38 -1.17 6.38
C PRO A 17 3.68 -2.26 7.19
N LEU A 18 4.40 -2.87 8.13
CA LEU A 18 3.85 -3.85 9.08
C LEU A 18 3.65 -3.26 10.47
N ALA A 19 4.51 -2.30 10.88
CA ALA A 19 4.39 -1.64 12.17
C ALA A 19 4.95 -0.22 12.16
N LEU A 20 4.44 0.60 13.09
CA LEU A 20 5.03 1.88 13.47
C LEU A 20 5.62 1.75 14.88
N ILE A 21 6.92 2.00 14.99
CA ILE A 21 7.64 1.93 16.25
C ILE A 21 7.88 3.35 16.77
N SER A 22 7.51 3.60 18.02
CA SER A 22 7.79 4.87 18.71
C SER A 22 9.27 5.05 19.03
N GLU A 23 9.69 6.26 19.41
CA GLU A 23 11.08 6.55 19.84
C GLU A 23 11.53 5.70 21.03
N ASP A 24 10.58 5.28 21.88
CA ASP A 24 10.84 4.43 23.04
C ASP A 24 10.89 2.93 22.70
N GLY A 25 10.76 2.56 21.41
CA GLY A 25 10.80 1.17 20.95
C GLY A 25 9.47 0.42 21.07
N ASN A 26 8.40 1.06 21.53
CA ASN A 26 7.07 0.43 21.62
C ASN A 26 6.36 0.44 20.25
N THR A 27 5.62 -0.63 19.94
CA THR A 27 4.72 -0.70 18.79
C THR A 27 3.52 0.21 19.02
N ALA A 28 3.40 1.25 18.20
CA ALA A 28 2.30 2.23 18.29
C ALA A 28 1.14 1.92 17.32
N TRP A 29 1.44 1.18 16.25
CA TRP A 29 0.49 0.67 15.27
C TRP A 29 1.06 -0.60 14.63
N ARG A 30 0.20 -1.56 14.28
CA ARG A 30 0.56 -2.78 13.55
C ARG A 30 -0.56 -3.16 12.58
N GLY A 31 -0.19 -3.56 11.37
CA GLY A 31 -1.11 -4.09 10.37
C GLY A 31 -0.68 -5.49 9.92
N GLU A 32 -1.67 -6.34 9.63
CA GLU A 32 -1.47 -7.65 9.02
C GLU A 32 -2.12 -7.66 7.65
N TYR A 33 -1.42 -8.23 6.67
CA TYR A 33 -1.78 -8.11 5.26
C TYR A 33 -1.60 -9.44 4.53
N ASP A 34 -2.38 -9.64 3.48
CA ASP A 34 -2.15 -10.71 2.52
C ASP A 34 -1.09 -10.34 1.45
N GLU A 35 -0.90 -11.22 0.47
CA GLU A 35 0.07 -11.03 -0.61
C GLU A 35 -0.29 -9.87 -1.54
N TRP A 36 -1.56 -9.51 -1.65
CA TRP A 36 -2.08 -8.41 -2.47
C TRP A 36 -2.14 -7.08 -1.71
N GLY A 37 -1.83 -7.10 -0.41
CA GLY A 37 -1.83 -5.92 0.44
C GLY A 37 -3.19 -5.61 1.05
N ASN A 38 -4.17 -6.52 1.00
CA ASN A 38 -5.40 -6.38 1.77
C ASN A 38 -5.08 -6.39 3.26
N GLN A 39 -5.54 -5.38 4.00
CA GLN A 39 -5.39 -5.35 5.46
C GLN A 39 -6.39 -6.34 6.07
N LEU A 40 -5.86 -7.41 6.65
CA LEU A 40 -6.64 -8.46 7.31
C LEU A 40 -6.97 -8.11 8.76
N ASN A 41 -6.03 -7.42 9.42
CA ASN A 41 -6.17 -7.01 10.82
C ASN A 41 -5.37 -5.73 11.09
N GLU A 42 -5.79 -4.97 12.11
CA GLU A 42 -5.12 -3.76 12.56
C GLU A 42 -5.15 -3.64 14.09
N GLU A 43 -3.98 -3.40 14.67
CA GLU A 43 -3.83 -2.96 16.06
C GLU A 43 -3.41 -1.49 16.09
N ASN A 44 -4.34 -0.60 16.45
CA ASN A 44 -4.13 0.84 16.46
C ASN A 44 -4.66 1.53 17.74
N PRO A 45 -4.07 1.25 18.91
CA PRO A 45 -4.55 1.77 20.20
C PRO A 45 -4.45 3.30 20.32
N HIS A 46 -3.68 3.95 19.45
CA HIS A 46 -3.44 5.38 19.48
C HIS A 46 -4.14 6.14 18.34
N HIS A 47 -4.97 5.47 17.55
CA HIS A 47 -5.68 6.05 16.40
C HIS A 47 -4.74 6.83 15.46
N LEU A 48 -3.56 6.26 15.20
CA LEU A 48 -2.60 6.82 14.27
C LEU A 48 -3.13 6.73 12.84
N HIS A 49 -3.05 7.83 12.10
CA HIS A 49 -3.35 7.85 10.68
C HIS A 49 -2.18 7.26 9.89
N GLN A 50 -2.36 6.04 9.40
CA GLN A 50 -1.41 5.31 8.58
C GLN A 50 -2.14 4.87 7.29
N PRO A 51 -1.98 5.61 6.17
CA PRO A 51 -2.64 5.25 4.91
C PRO A 51 -1.74 4.44 3.97
N TYR A 52 -0.42 4.36 4.18
CA TYR A 52 0.47 3.75 3.19
C TYR A 52 0.29 2.22 3.12
N ARG A 53 0.33 1.69 1.90
CA ARG A 53 0.22 0.25 1.60
C ARG A 53 1.48 -0.21 0.87
N LEU A 54 1.37 -1.07 -0.16
CA LEU A 54 2.52 -1.43 -1.00
C LEU A 54 3.14 -0.14 -1.59
N PRO A 55 4.42 -0.15 -2.00
CA PRO A 55 5.07 1.07 -2.45
C PRO A 55 4.28 1.79 -3.55
N GLY A 56 4.11 3.11 -3.41
CA GLY A 56 3.29 3.94 -4.29
C GLY A 56 1.83 4.09 -3.87
N GLN A 57 1.33 3.19 -3.01
CA GLN A 57 -0.09 3.10 -2.66
C GLN A 57 -0.45 3.81 -1.35
N GLN A 58 -1.60 4.47 -1.36
CA GLN A 58 -2.26 5.05 -0.19
C GLN A 58 -3.72 4.58 -0.15
N HIS A 59 -4.15 4.08 1.00
CA HIS A 59 -5.54 3.70 1.23
C HIS A 59 -6.42 4.94 1.25
N ASP A 60 -7.43 4.92 0.39
CA ASP A 60 -8.54 5.86 0.41
C ASP A 60 -9.71 5.21 1.15
N GLU A 61 -9.98 5.68 2.37
CA GLU A 61 -11.02 5.12 3.23
C GLU A 61 -12.43 5.29 2.66
N GLU A 62 -12.68 6.32 1.83
CA GLU A 62 -14.02 6.57 1.27
C GLU A 62 -14.40 5.50 0.24
N SER A 63 -13.45 5.10 -0.61
CA SER A 63 -13.67 4.09 -1.64
C SER A 63 -13.26 2.67 -1.24
N GLY A 64 -12.40 2.52 -0.23
CA GLY A 64 -11.74 1.26 0.12
C GLY A 64 -10.64 0.84 -0.86
N LEU A 65 -10.34 1.67 -1.87
CA LEU A 65 -9.32 1.41 -2.88
C LEU A 65 -7.97 1.98 -2.46
N TYR A 66 -6.92 1.51 -3.11
CA TYR A 66 -5.58 2.05 -2.91
C TYR A 66 -5.22 2.95 -4.08
N TYR A 67 -5.10 4.25 -3.82
CA TYR A 67 -4.60 5.21 -4.78
C TYR A 67 -3.10 4.98 -5.02
N ASN A 68 -2.74 4.53 -6.22
CA ASN A 68 -1.37 4.31 -6.66
C ASN A 68 -0.98 5.33 -7.73
N ARG A 69 -0.89 6.60 -7.34
CA ARG A 69 -0.49 7.74 -8.19
C ARG A 69 -1.34 7.90 -9.46
N HIS A 70 -1.06 7.12 -10.49
CA HIS A 70 -1.73 7.17 -11.78
C HIS A 70 -2.97 6.29 -11.86
N ARG A 71 -3.13 5.32 -10.94
CA ARG A 71 -4.20 4.33 -10.98
C ARG A 71 -4.83 4.08 -9.62
N HIS A 72 -6.05 3.55 -9.60
CA HIS A 72 -6.69 3.02 -8.40
C HIS A 72 -6.61 1.49 -8.40
N TYR A 73 -6.07 0.92 -7.33
CA TYR A 73 -5.88 -0.50 -7.12
C TYR A 73 -6.97 -1.03 -6.19
N ASP A 74 -7.61 -2.13 -6.59
CA ASP A 74 -8.52 -2.91 -5.76
C ASP A 74 -7.75 -4.12 -5.21
N PRO A 75 -7.42 -4.13 -3.91
CA PRO A 75 -6.66 -5.22 -3.31
C PRO A 75 -7.49 -6.52 -3.23
N LEU A 76 -8.82 -6.45 -3.14
CA LEU A 76 -9.69 -7.63 -3.10
C LEU A 76 -9.66 -8.41 -4.43
N GLN A 77 -9.48 -7.69 -5.53
CA GLN A 77 -9.35 -8.28 -6.87
C GLN A 77 -7.90 -8.48 -7.31
N GLY A 78 -6.94 -7.96 -6.55
CA GLY A 78 -5.52 -8.01 -6.90
C GLY A 78 -5.17 -7.24 -8.18
N ARG A 79 -5.91 -6.17 -8.53
CA ARG A 79 -5.76 -5.50 -9.84
C ARG A 79 -6.13 -4.01 -9.84
N TYR A 80 -5.78 -3.29 -10.90
CA TYR A 80 -6.26 -1.92 -11.10
C TYR A 80 -7.70 -1.89 -11.62
N ILE A 81 -8.45 -0.86 -11.22
CA ILE A 81 -9.81 -0.60 -11.72
C ILE A 81 -9.86 0.53 -12.76
N THR A 82 -8.78 1.29 -12.89
CA THR A 82 -8.58 2.31 -13.92
C THR A 82 -7.61 1.80 -14.98
N PRO A 83 -7.86 2.03 -16.29
CA PRO A 83 -6.96 1.58 -17.35
C PRO A 83 -5.61 2.29 -17.25
N ASP A 84 -4.56 1.60 -17.68
CA ASP A 84 -3.20 2.12 -17.74
C ASP A 84 -3.10 3.36 -18.64
N PRO A 85 -2.69 4.53 -18.11
CA PRO A 85 -2.62 5.76 -18.91
C PRO A 85 -1.50 5.75 -19.95
N ILE A 86 -0.51 4.85 -19.86
CA ILE A 86 0.50 4.66 -20.92
C ILE A 86 0.03 3.68 -22.00
N GLY A 87 -1.20 3.17 -21.91
CA GLY A 87 -1.83 2.29 -22.88
C GLY A 87 -1.06 0.98 -23.06
N LEU A 88 -0.91 0.54 -24.31
CA LEU A 88 -0.25 -0.74 -24.62
C LEU A 88 1.24 -0.80 -24.25
N ARG A 89 1.86 0.33 -23.88
CA ARG A 89 3.23 0.34 -23.33
C ARG A 89 3.30 -0.32 -21.95
N GLY A 90 2.20 -0.31 -21.19
CA GLY A 90 2.06 -1.01 -19.91
C GLY A 90 1.67 -2.48 -20.05
N GLY A 91 1.48 -2.96 -21.29
CA GLY A 91 1.09 -4.35 -21.59
C GLY A 91 -0.30 -4.46 -22.23
N TRP A 92 -0.68 -5.69 -22.55
CA TRP A 92 -1.95 -5.99 -23.22
C TRP A 92 -3.15 -5.86 -22.28
N ASN A 93 -2.95 -6.12 -20.99
CA ASN A 93 -3.98 -5.99 -19.97
C ASN A 93 -3.82 -4.65 -19.22
N MET A 94 -4.62 -3.66 -19.61
CA MET A 94 -4.56 -2.30 -19.05
C MET A 94 -4.91 -2.20 -17.56
N TYR A 95 -5.37 -3.30 -16.95
CA TYR A 95 -5.82 -3.35 -15.57
C TYR A 95 -4.93 -4.22 -14.67
N GLN A 96 -3.79 -4.69 -15.19
CA GLN A 96 -2.94 -5.65 -14.50
C GLN A 96 -2.11 -4.98 -13.40
N TYR A 97 -2.14 -5.55 -12.20
CA TYR A 97 -1.10 -5.40 -11.19
C TYR A 97 -0.16 -6.63 -11.27
N PRO A 98 1.09 -6.60 -10.76
CA PRO A 98 2.00 -7.72 -10.90
C PRO A 98 1.40 -9.04 -10.40
N LEU A 99 1.41 -10.09 -11.24
CA LEU A 99 0.81 -11.39 -10.92
C LEU A 99 1.49 -12.09 -9.73
N ASN A 100 2.72 -11.67 -9.41
CA ASN A 100 3.44 -12.10 -8.21
C ASN A 100 3.86 -10.88 -7.38
N PRO A 101 2.95 -10.34 -6.54
CA PRO A 101 3.19 -9.15 -5.73
C PRO A 101 4.25 -9.37 -4.63
N ILE A 102 4.67 -10.62 -4.42
CA ILE A 102 5.76 -10.99 -3.50
C ILE A 102 7.14 -10.67 -4.09
N GLN A 103 7.26 -10.72 -5.42
CA GLN A 103 8.53 -10.50 -6.12
C GLN A 103 8.57 -9.18 -6.87
N VAL A 104 7.42 -8.71 -7.35
CA VAL A 104 7.32 -7.54 -8.21
C VAL A 104 6.22 -6.63 -7.68
N ILE A 105 6.52 -5.35 -7.61
CA ILE A 105 5.60 -4.28 -7.19
C ILE A 105 5.59 -3.22 -8.29
N ASP A 106 4.58 -2.36 -8.32
CA ASP A 106 4.47 -1.24 -9.26
C ASP A 106 4.42 0.10 -8.50
N PRO A 107 5.58 0.68 -8.13
CA PRO A 107 5.64 1.88 -7.28
C PRO A 107 5.10 3.15 -7.95
N MET A 108 4.96 3.13 -9.28
CA MET A 108 4.52 4.28 -10.07
C MET A 108 3.08 4.13 -10.54
N GLY A 109 2.50 2.94 -10.48
CA GLY A 109 1.23 2.68 -11.14
C GLY A 109 1.34 2.68 -12.67
N LEU A 110 2.50 2.34 -13.23
CA LEU A 110 2.82 2.43 -14.67
C LEU A 110 3.71 1.29 -15.19
N ASP A 111 4.09 0.32 -14.34
CA ASP A 111 5.00 -0.73 -14.76
C ASP A 111 4.35 -1.65 -15.82
N ALA A 112 5.16 -2.02 -16.81
CA ALA A 112 4.77 -2.99 -17.82
C ALA A 112 4.97 -4.40 -17.26
N ILE A 113 3.89 -5.17 -17.20
CA ILE A 113 3.84 -6.49 -16.57
C ILE A 113 3.32 -7.51 -17.58
#